data_AF-A0A1U7CU83-F1
#
_entry.id   AF-A0A1U7CU83-F1
#
_cell.length_a   1.000
_cell.length_b   1.000
_cell.length_c   1.000
_cell.angle_alpha   90.00
_cell.angle_beta   90.00
_cell.angle_gamma   90.00
#
_symmetry.space_group_name_H-M   'P 1'
#
loop_
_entity.id
_entity.type
_entity.pdbx_description
1 polymer ?
#
loop_
_entity_poly.entity_id
_entity_poly.type
_entity_poly.pdbx_seq_one_letter_code
_entity_poly.pdbx_strand_id
1 'polypeptide(L)'
;MLQSYNGREMESWTRQTAFPGTGRIVLVQGAATALIVLLVAAMTWAAWLSADSTRPDEGGATYEYPGAGMIVRSETLHLWLPDTLGELASPQVQREVMRDFEGFRRFLEHRGQQRIRIAVTYRAYQVNGGWTDITLVRRPYDELSYFQELSAILAGAGGEPDHNAADRLGALVQLVPEELLSREPSAMGAGMRRIVD
;
A
#
# COMPACT_ATOMS: atom_id res chain seq x y z
N MET A 1 -37.48 -47.16 -90.27
CA MET A 1 -38.87 -47.10 -90.75
C MET A 1 -39.77 -47.28 -89.52
N LEU A 2 -40.58 -46.26 -89.23
CA LEU A 2 -41.81 -46.20 -88.44
C LEU A 2 -41.89 -46.75 -87.00
N GLN A 3 -42.34 -45.81 -86.14
CA GLN A 3 -43.32 -45.94 -85.05
C GLN A 3 -43.04 -46.84 -83.86
N SER A 4 -43.01 -46.23 -82.67
CA SER A 4 -44.11 -46.44 -81.73
C SER A 4 -44.10 -45.35 -80.65
N TYR A 5 -45.27 -44.75 -80.49
CA TYR A 5 -45.65 -43.80 -79.45
C TYR A 5 -46.42 -44.61 -78.40
N ASN A 6 -46.09 -44.48 -77.12
CA ASN A 6 -46.96 -44.64 -75.95
C ASN A 6 -46.06 -44.61 -74.71
N GLY A 7 -46.37 -43.92 -73.62
CA GLY A 7 -47.57 -43.19 -73.26
C GLY A 7 -47.51 -42.90 -71.78
N ARG A 8 -48.05 -41.74 -71.41
CA ARG A 8 -48.81 -41.41 -70.20
C ARG A 8 -48.22 -41.63 -68.80
N GLU A 9 -48.32 -40.51 -68.07
CA GLU A 9 -48.74 -40.38 -66.66
C GLU A 9 -47.72 -40.88 -65.62
N MET A 10 -47.50 -40.24 -64.47
CA MET A 10 -48.24 -39.22 -63.75
C MET A 10 -47.29 -38.63 -62.70
N GLU A 11 -47.41 -37.32 -62.51
CA GLU A 11 -47.19 -36.55 -61.28
C GLU A 11 -46.53 -37.23 -60.07
N SER A 12 -45.43 -36.64 -59.60
CA SER A 12 -45.37 -36.27 -58.18
C SER A 12 -44.57 -35.00 -57.97
N TRP A 13 -45.31 -33.98 -57.53
CA TRP A 13 -44.79 -32.80 -56.88
C TRP A 13 -43.99 -33.21 -55.65
N THR A 14 -42.75 -32.75 -55.50
CA THR A 14 -42.30 -32.22 -54.19
C THR A 14 -41.05 -31.37 -54.30
N ARG A 15 -41.17 -30.19 -53.69
CA ARG A 15 -40.16 -29.17 -53.46
C ARG A 15 -39.09 -29.67 -52.49
N GLN A 16 -37.86 -29.19 -52.64
CA GLN A 16 -37.00 -28.73 -51.54
C GLN A 16 -35.72 -28.10 -52.15
N THR A 17 -35.77 -26.84 -52.59
CA THR A 17 -35.31 -25.66 -51.85
C THR A 17 -34.12 -25.90 -50.91
N ALA A 18 -32.95 -25.49 -51.39
CA ALA A 18 -31.81 -25.09 -50.59
C ALA A 18 -32.19 -23.98 -49.59
N PHE A 19 -31.67 -24.04 -48.38
CA PHE A 19 -31.38 -22.86 -47.57
C PHE A 19 -30.03 -23.04 -46.86
N PRO A 20 -29.05 -22.15 -47.10
CA PRO A 20 -27.79 -22.10 -46.38
C PRO A 20 -27.94 -21.24 -45.12
N GLY A 21 -27.12 -21.51 -44.10
CA GLY A 21 -26.79 -20.51 -43.08
C GLY A 21 -27.19 -20.87 -41.66
N THR A 22 -26.35 -21.67 -40.99
CA THR A 22 -26.36 -21.79 -39.53
C THR A 22 -24.92 -21.84 -39.03
N GLY A 23 -24.17 -20.76 -39.29
CA GLY A 23 -22.75 -20.64 -38.95
C GLY A 23 -22.38 -19.43 -38.09
N ARG A 24 -23.34 -18.77 -37.42
CA ARG A 24 -23.07 -17.53 -36.65
C ARG A 24 -23.97 -17.31 -35.44
N ILE A 25 -24.06 -18.25 -34.49
CA ILE A 25 -24.74 -17.98 -33.20
C ILE A 25 -23.88 -18.33 -31.96
N VAL A 26 -22.75 -19.03 -32.08
CA VAL A 26 -22.02 -19.55 -30.89
C VAL A 26 -21.05 -18.55 -30.25
N LEU A 27 -20.76 -17.38 -30.85
CA LEU A 27 -19.67 -16.50 -30.39
C LEU A 27 -20.08 -15.33 -29.47
N VAL A 28 -21.34 -15.24 -29.05
CA VAL A 28 -21.82 -14.11 -28.22
C VAL A 28 -21.91 -14.46 -26.72
N GLN A 29 -21.93 -15.73 -26.33
CA GLN A 29 -22.08 -16.10 -24.91
C GLN A 29 -20.79 -16.00 -24.08
N GLY A 30 -19.60 -16.10 -24.69
CA GLY A 30 -18.33 -16.04 -23.95
C GLY A 30 -17.95 -14.65 -23.44
N ALA A 31 -18.38 -13.59 -24.14
CA ALA A 31 -18.04 -12.22 -23.78
C ALA A 31 -18.79 -11.76 -22.51
N ALA A 32 -20.06 -12.14 -22.37
CA ALA A 32 -20.87 -11.79 -21.20
C ALA A 32 -20.32 -12.45 -19.93
N THR A 33 -19.89 -13.72 -20.01
CA THR A 33 -19.30 -14.42 -18.87
C THR A 33 -17.95 -13.83 -18.45
N ALA A 34 -17.11 -13.43 -19.41
CA ALA A 34 -15.81 -12.81 -19.10
C ALA A 34 -15.95 -11.45 -18.39
N LEU A 35 -16.93 -10.64 -18.80
CA LEU A 35 -17.21 -9.35 -18.18
C LEU A 35 -17.65 -9.50 -16.72
N ILE A 36 -18.50 -10.48 -16.42
CA ILE A 36 -18.99 -10.73 -15.06
C ILE A 36 -17.83 -11.15 -14.14
N VAL A 37 -16.96 -12.06 -14.60
CA VAL A 37 -15.79 -12.49 -13.82
C VAL A 37 -14.85 -11.32 -13.53
N LEU A 38 -14.60 -10.47 -14.52
CA LEU A 38 -13.77 -9.27 -14.36
C LEU A 38 -14.36 -8.30 -13.32
N LEU A 39 -15.68 -8.08 -13.36
CA LEU A 39 -16.38 -7.21 -12.41
C LEU A 39 -16.30 -7.75 -10.97
N VAL A 40 -16.51 -9.06 -10.79
CA VAL A 40 -16.40 -9.69 -9.46
C VAL A 40 -14.96 -9.60 -8.92
N ALA A 41 -13.96 -9.84 -9.76
CA ALA A 41 -12.56 -9.69 -9.38
C ALA A 41 -12.21 -8.25 -9.00
N ALA A 42 -12.68 -7.26 -9.78
CA ALA A 42 -12.47 -5.84 -9.50
C ALA A 42 -13.15 -5.41 -8.19
N MET A 43 -14.39 -5.85 -7.93
CA MET A 43 -15.09 -5.56 -6.68
C MET A 43 -14.39 -6.22 -5.47
N THR A 44 -13.92 -7.45 -5.63
CA THR A 44 -13.20 -8.16 -4.56
C THR A 44 -11.87 -7.46 -4.25
N TRP A 45 -11.14 -7.03 -5.28
CA TRP A 45 -9.90 -6.25 -5.15
C TRP A 45 -10.15 -4.89 -4.47
N ALA A 46 -11.19 -4.17 -4.88
CA ALA A 46 -11.56 -2.88 -4.29
C ALA A 46 -11.99 -3.01 -2.83
N ALA A 47 -12.73 -4.06 -2.47
CA ALA A 47 -13.10 -4.36 -1.09
C ALA A 47 -11.86 -4.66 -0.22
N TRP A 48 -10.88 -5.38 -0.78
CA TRP A 48 -9.62 -5.67 -0.09
C TRP A 48 -8.79 -4.41 0.17
N LEU A 49 -8.67 -3.52 -0.83
CA LEU A 49 -8.02 -2.21 -0.68
C LEU A 49 -8.75 -1.30 0.34
N SER A 50 -10.08 -1.39 0.39
CA SER A 50 -10.89 -0.58 1.32
C SER A 50 -10.75 -1.09 2.75
N ALA A 51 -10.66 -2.41 2.96
CA ALA A 51 -10.46 -3.02 4.27
C ALA A 51 -9.11 -2.64 4.89
N ASP A 52 -8.07 -2.45 4.07
CA ASP A 52 -6.74 -2.03 4.55
C ASP A 52 -6.69 -0.53 4.92
N SER A 53 -7.61 0.27 4.39
CA SER A 53 -7.68 1.73 4.64
C SER A 53 -8.69 2.14 5.71
N THR A 54 -9.52 1.23 6.22
CA THR A 54 -10.56 1.53 7.22
C THR A 54 -10.35 0.72 8.48
N ARG A 55 -9.36 1.14 9.29
CA ARG A 55 -9.41 0.89 10.73
C ARG A 55 -9.84 2.19 11.42
N PRO A 56 -11.13 2.49 11.51
CA PRO A 56 -11.60 3.50 12.46
C PRO A 56 -11.28 2.95 13.86
N ASP A 57 -10.58 3.75 14.65
CA ASP A 57 -10.44 3.52 16.09
C ASP A 57 -11.84 3.34 16.67
N GLU A 58 -12.15 2.14 17.16
CA GLU A 58 -13.36 1.88 17.91
C GLU A 58 -13.23 2.54 19.29
N GLY A 59 -14.16 3.44 19.62
CA GLY A 59 -14.53 3.67 21.02
C GLY A 59 -14.28 5.07 21.58
N GLY A 60 -14.85 6.10 20.96
CA GLY A 60 -15.11 7.36 21.63
C GLY A 60 -16.12 8.15 20.83
N ALA A 61 -17.27 8.49 21.40
CA ALA A 61 -18.19 9.46 20.81
C ALA A 61 -17.54 10.86 20.87
N THR A 62 -16.52 11.09 20.05
CA THR A 62 -15.97 12.41 19.82
C THR A 62 -16.91 13.11 18.86
N TYR A 63 -17.53 14.19 19.34
CA TYR A 63 -18.22 15.16 18.50
C TYR A 63 -17.34 15.46 17.28
N GLU A 64 -17.81 15.06 16.10
CA GLU A 64 -17.13 15.33 14.83
C GLU A 64 -17.23 16.83 14.56
N TYR A 65 -16.27 17.59 15.08
CA TYR A 65 -16.17 19.02 14.80
C TYR A 65 -15.88 19.20 13.31
N PRO A 66 -16.54 20.15 12.61
CA PRO A 66 -16.23 20.43 11.21
C PRO A 66 -14.74 20.77 11.08
N GLY A 67 -14.04 20.03 10.22
CA GLY A 67 -12.58 20.12 10.05
C GLY A 67 -11.77 18.99 10.70
N ALA A 68 -12.42 18.07 11.43
CA ALA A 68 -11.80 16.81 11.85
C ALA A 68 -11.32 16.04 10.60
N GLY A 69 -10.03 15.69 10.56
CA GLY A 69 -9.42 14.94 9.45
C GLY A 69 -8.55 15.76 8.49
N MET A 70 -8.59 17.10 8.52
CA MET A 70 -7.64 17.91 7.75
C MET A 70 -6.41 18.23 8.60
N ILE A 71 -5.27 17.67 8.23
CA ILE A 71 -3.96 17.92 8.86
C ILE A 71 -3.36 19.19 8.25
N VAL A 72 -3.04 20.18 9.08
CA VAL A 72 -2.41 21.45 8.64
C VAL A 72 -0.91 21.49 8.87
N ARG A 73 -0.42 20.69 9.82
CA ARG A 73 0.99 20.59 10.19
C ARG A 73 1.24 19.23 10.83
N SER A 74 2.42 18.68 10.60
CA SER A 74 2.90 17.50 11.32
C SER A 74 4.21 17.82 12.01
N GLU A 75 4.44 17.29 13.19
CA GLU A 75 5.70 17.39 13.92
C GLU A 75 6.22 16.00 14.25
N THR A 76 7.52 15.75 14.09
CA THR A 76 8.12 14.45 14.42
C THR A 76 8.45 14.42 15.90
N LEU A 77 7.78 13.54 16.66
CA LEU A 77 8.00 13.41 18.10
C LEU A 77 9.09 12.39 18.42
N HIS A 78 8.99 11.20 17.82
CA HIS A 78 9.84 10.07 18.17
C HIS A 78 10.33 9.33 16.93
N LEU A 79 11.60 8.94 16.95
CA LEU A 79 12.18 7.96 16.06
C LEU A 79 12.53 6.71 16.88
N TRP A 80 11.85 5.61 16.59
CA TRP A 80 12.06 4.32 17.24
C TRP A 80 13.01 3.47 16.38
N LEU A 81 14.26 3.35 16.83
CA LEU A 81 15.29 2.56 16.19
C LEU A 81 15.50 1.24 16.92
N PRO A 82 15.66 0.13 16.21
CA PRO A 82 16.22 -1.09 16.79
C PRO A 82 17.56 -0.80 17.47
N ASP A 83 17.81 -1.43 18.62
CA ASP A 83 19.08 -1.30 19.35
C ASP A 83 20.31 -1.56 18.47
N THR A 84 20.17 -2.47 17.51
CA THR A 84 21.22 -2.84 16.56
C THR A 84 21.58 -1.73 15.57
N LEU A 85 20.74 -0.70 15.44
CA LEU A 85 20.97 0.51 14.67
C LEU A 85 21.31 1.73 15.54
N GLY A 86 21.51 1.55 16.86
CA GLY A 86 21.72 2.67 17.78
C GLY A 86 22.95 3.53 17.46
N GLU A 87 23.96 2.96 16.81
CA GLU A 87 25.12 3.72 16.32
C GLU A 87 24.77 4.76 15.24
N LEU A 88 23.64 4.62 14.53
CA LEU A 88 23.15 5.63 13.60
C LEU A 88 22.72 6.92 14.31
N ALA A 89 22.58 6.92 15.63
CA ALA A 89 22.41 8.16 16.40
C ALA A 89 23.73 8.95 16.56
N SER A 90 24.89 8.33 16.28
CA SER A 90 26.18 9.02 16.33
C SER A 90 26.40 9.92 15.11
N PRO A 91 26.74 11.21 15.28
CA PRO A 91 27.04 12.11 14.16
C PRO A 91 28.22 11.67 13.28
N GLN A 92 29.14 10.84 13.80
CA GLN A 92 30.24 10.30 12.99
C GLN A 92 29.73 9.23 12.04
N VAL A 93 28.95 8.28 12.55
CA VAL A 93 28.38 7.17 11.77
C VAL A 93 27.37 7.70 10.76
N GLN A 94 26.56 8.69 11.13
CA GLN A 94 25.62 9.33 10.19
C GLN A 94 26.33 9.88 8.96
N ARG A 95 27.43 10.62 9.14
CA ARG A 95 28.16 11.23 8.01
C ARG A 95 28.76 10.19 7.06
N GLU A 96 29.11 9.01 7.57
CA GLU A 96 29.69 7.94 6.77
C GLU A 96 28.61 7.07 6.10
N VAL A 97 27.63 6.61 6.88
CA VAL A 97 26.64 5.61 6.48
C VAL A 97 25.43 6.24 5.80
N MET A 98 24.97 7.41 6.27
CA MET A 98 23.74 8.06 5.79
C MET A 98 23.99 9.04 4.64
N ARG A 99 25.18 9.02 4.02
CA ARG A 99 25.53 9.92 2.91
C ARG A 99 24.65 9.70 1.68
N ASP A 100 24.34 8.45 1.39
CA ASP A 100 23.51 8.05 0.27
C ASP A 100 22.83 6.70 0.54
N PHE A 101 21.77 6.42 -0.21
CA PHE A 101 20.92 5.25 -0.01
C PHE A 101 21.69 3.92 -0.19
N GLU A 102 22.60 3.86 -1.15
CA GLU A 102 23.41 2.66 -1.41
C GLU A 102 24.44 2.39 -0.30
N GLY A 103 25.02 3.44 0.30
CA GLY A 103 25.85 3.34 1.50
C GLY A 103 25.07 2.70 2.66
N PHE A 104 23.88 3.21 2.93
CA PHE A 104 23.00 2.68 3.96
C PHE A 104 22.55 1.24 3.68
N ARG A 105 22.19 0.91 2.44
CA ARG A 105 21.84 -0.48 2.07
C ARG A 105 22.98 -1.45 2.30
N ARG A 106 24.18 -1.11 1.83
CA ARG A 106 25.38 -1.95 2.04
C ARG A 106 25.67 -2.13 3.52
N PHE A 107 25.49 -1.10 4.32
CA PHE A 107 25.63 -1.16 5.76
C PHE A 107 24.66 -2.17 6.41
N LEU A 108 23.38 -2.13 6.03
CA LEU A 108 22.39 -3.12 6.49
C LEU A 108 22.69 -4.53 5.98
N GLU A 109 23.15 -4.66 4.73
CA GLU A 109 23.48 -5.94 4.12
C GLU A 109 24.64 -6.65 4.80
N HIS A 110 25.71 -5.92 5.13
CA HIS A 110 26.85 -6.47 5.88
C HIS A 110 26.45 -7.02 7.25
N ARG A 111 25.33 -6.56 7.79
CA ARG A 111 24.78 -6.99 9.09
C ARG A 111 23.65 -8.01 8.97
N GLY A 112 23.22 -8.36 7.76
CA GLY A 112 22.06 -9.23 7.55
C GLY A 112 20.73 -8.59 7.99
N GLN A 113 20.64 -7.25 7.97
CA GLN A 113 19.53 -6.46 8.49
C GLN A 113 18.64 -5.87 7.39
N GLN A 114 18.54 -6.52 6.24
CA GLN A 114 17.75 -6.03 5.10
C GLN A 114 16.24 -5.95 5.41
N ARG A 115 15.77 -6.68 6.44
CA ARG A 115 14.35 -6.71 6.83
C ARG A 115 14.00 -5.81 8.01
N ILE A 116 14.96 -4.99 8.45
CA ILE A 116 14.83 -4.17 9.63
C ILE A 116 13.69 -3.15 9.48
N ARG A 117 12.93 -2.97 10.55
CA ARG A 117 11.86 -1.98 10.63
C ARG A 117 12.28 -0.86 11.56
N ILE A 118 11.79 0.34 11.27
CA ILE A 118 11.84 1.49 12.18
C ILE A 118 10.41 1.98 12.39
N ALA A 119 10.16 2.72 13.46
CA ALA A 119 8.90 3.45 13.57
C ALA A 119 9.14 4.94 13.79
N VAL A 120 8.23 5.75 13.26
CA VAL A 120 8.24 7.20 13.43
C VAL A 120 6.90 7.64 13.97
N THR A 121 6.90 8.39 15.07
CA THR A 121 5.68 8.97 15.64
C THR A 121 5.60 10.45 15.29
N TYR A 122 4.52 10.82 14.62
CA TYR A 122 4.18 12.16 14.19
C TYR A 122 3.02 12.72 14.99
N ARG A 123 3.10 13.97 15.43
CA ARG A 123 1.95 14.74 15.90
C ARG A 123 1.35 15.50 14.73
N ALA A 124 0.17 15.10 14.28
CA ALA A 124 -0.60 15.77 13.26
C ALA A 124 -1.56 16.77 13.89
N TYR A 125 -1.33 18.06 13.66
CA TYR A 125 -2.20 19.15 14.07
C TYR A 125 -3.33 19.36 13.06
N GLN A 126 -4.56 19.47 13.55
CA GLN A 126 -5.78 19.63 12.76
C GLN A 126 -6.19 21.09 12.64
N VAL A 127 -6.95 21.45 11.60
CA VAL A 127 -7.48 22.82 11.38
C VAL A 127 -8.28 23.34 12.58
N ASN A 128 -8.99 22.45 13.28
CA ASN A 128 -9.82 22.77 14.44
C ASN A 128 -9.00 23.01 15.74
N GLY A 129 -7.67 23.00 15.66
CA GLY A 129 -6.77 23.16 16.81
C GLY A 129 -6.51 21.88 17.60
N GLY A 130 -7.18 20.77 17.25
CA GLY A 130 -6.87 19.45 17.79
C GLY A 130 -5.56 18.88 17.26
N TRP A 131 -5.11 17.77 17.83
CA TRP A 131 -3.98 17.01 17.32
C TRP A 131 -4.20 15.50 17.52
N THR A 132 -3.49 14.71 16.74
CA THR A 132 -3.43 13.25 16.89
C THR A 132 -2.02 12.75 16.66
N ASP A 133 -1.59 11.75 17.43
CA ASP A 133 -0.28 11.14 17.27
C ASP A 133 -0.40 9.88 16.40
N ILE A 134 0.32 9.87 15.28
CA ILE A 134 0.30 8.83 14.26
C ILE A 134 1.65 8.14 14.26
N THR A 135 1.68 6.83 14.48
CA THR A 135 2.93 6.05 14.40
C THR A 135 2.96 5.23 13.12
N LEU A 136 4.01 5.39 12.33
CA LEU A 136 4.21 4.72 11.04
C LEU A 136 5.42 3.80 11.13
N VAL A 137 5.26 2.55 10.67
CA VAL A 137 6.34 1.57 10.60
C VAL A 137 6.89 1.53 9.19
N ARG A 138 8.19 1.75 9.04
CA ARG A 138 8.87 1.82 7.75
C ARG A 138 9.97 0.78 7.65
N ARG A 139 10.29 0.39 6.41
CA ARG A 139 11.47 -0.42 6.08
C ARG A 139 12.40 0.43 5.22
N PRO A 140 13.38 1.11 5.82
CA PRO A 140 14.22 2.04 5.08
C PRO A 140 15.13 1.34 4.08
N TYR A 141 15.27 0.01 4.11
CA TYR A 141 15.97 -0.77 3.08
C TYR A 141 15.21 -0.85 1.74
N ASP A 142 13.87 -0.89 1.79
CA ASP A 142 13.02 -1.22 0.65
C ASP A 142 12.73 -0.01 -0.25
N GLU A 143 12.70 1.20 0.32
CA GLU A 143 12.22 2.40 -0.37
C GLU A 143 13.10 3.63 -0.09
N LEU A 144 13.50 4.35 -1.15
CA LEU A 144 14.34 5.56 -1.05
C LEU A 144 13.68 6.67 -0.22
N SER A 145 12.36 6.81 -0.31
CA SER A 145 11.59 7.82 0.43
C SER A 145 11.72 7.63 1.94
N TYR A 146 11.67 6.39 2.44
CA TYR A 146 11.83 6.08 3.86
C TYR A 146 13.27 6.26 4.33
N PHE A 147 14.26 6.01 3.48
CA PHE A 147 15.64 6.36 3.78
C PHE A 147 15.82 7.88 3.92
N GLN A 148 15.27 8.66 2.99
CA GLN A 148 15.34 10.13 3.06
C GLN A 148 14.65 10.67 4.32
N GLU A 149 13.49 10.12 4.68
CA GLU A 149 12.77 10.42 5.91
C GLU A 149 13.63 10.13 7.14
N LEU A 150 14.20 8.92 7.24
CA LEU A 150 15.09 8.54 8.34
C LEU A 150 16.32 9.46 8.45
N SER A 151 16.97 9.73 7.32
CA SER A 151 18.15 10.60 7.26
C SER A 151 17.83 12.02 7.73
N ALA A 152 16.69 12.57 7.30
CA ALA A 152 16.26 13.91 7.69
C ALA A 152 15.94 14.00 9.19
N ILE A 153 15.31 12.97 9.75
CA ILE A 153 15.00 12.92 11.19
C ILE A 153 16.29 12.81 12.01
N LEU A 154 17.23 11.95 11.61
CA LEU A 154 18.51 11.79 12.30
C LEU A 154 19.37 13.07 12.26
N ALA A 155 19.41 13.76 11.12
CA ALA A 155 20.09 15.05 11.00
C ALA A 155 19.45 16.11 11.92
N GLY A 156 18.11 16.20 11.93
CA GLY A 156 17.37 17.11 12.79
C GLY A 156 17.55 16.83 14.29
N ALA A 157 17.60 15.56 14.68
CA ALA A 157 17.88 15.14 16.06
C ALA A 157 19.31 15.45 16.49
N GLY A 158 20.28 15.40 15.56
CA GLY A 158 21.68 15.78 15.77
C GLY A 158 21.91 17.29 15.89
N GLY A 159 20.87 18.11 15.74
CA GLY A 159 20.95 19.57 15.80
C GLY A 159 21.41 20.24 14.51
N GLU A 160 21.38 19.54 13.38
CA GLU A 160 21.68 20.12 12.07
C GLU A 160 20.38 20.67 11.45
N PRO A 161 20.23 22.00 11.33
CA PRO A 161 19.01 22.60 10.81
C PRO A 161 18.94 22.45 9.29
N ASP A 162 18.19 21.46 8.81
CA ASP A 162 17.74 21.43 7.42
C ASP A 162 16.60 22.45 7.22
N HIS A 163 16.58 23.15 6.09
CA HIS A 163 15.65 24.24 5.80
C HIS A 163 14.20 23.74 5.62
N ASN A 164 14.02 22.42 5.45
CA ASN A 164 12.74 21.72 5.47
C ASN A 164 12.48 20.94 6.77
N ALA A 165 13.32 21.09 7.79
CA ALA A 165 13.27 20.33 9.05
C ALA A 165 12.59 21.06 10.20
N ALA A 166 11.92 22.20 9.99
CA ALA A 166 11.15 22.86 11.05
C ALA A 166 10.15 21.92 11.76
N ASP A 167 9.64 20.93 11.02
CA ASP A 167 8.72 19.89 11.52
C ASP A 167 9.44 18.63 12.06
N ARG A 168 10.77 18.60 12.06
CA ARG A 168 11.63 17.46 12.48
C ARG A 168 12.66 17.81 13.55
N LEU A 169 12.77 19.09 13.91
CA LEU A 169 13.65 19.54 14.99
C LEU A 169 13.15 18.99 16.33
N GLY A 170 14.06 18.38 17.09
CA GLY A 170 13.77 17.90 18.45
C GLY A 170 13.14 16.51 18.54
N ALA A 171 13.09 15.75 17.44
CA ALA A 171 12.65 14.36 17.48
C ALA A 171 13.54 13.55 18.45
N LEU A 172 12.92 12.85 19.39
CA LEU A 172 13.62 11.98 20.33
C LEU A 172 13.93 10.64 19.67
N VAL A 173 15.21 10.30 19.57
CA VAL A 173 15.64 8.98 19.12
C VAL A 173 15.57 8.00 20.29
N GLN A 174 14.68 7.03 20.18
CA GLN A 174 14.49 5.97 21.16
C GLN A 174 15.03 4.65 20.61
N LEU A 175 15.85 3.97 21.40
CA LEU A 175 16.33 2.63 21.10
C LEU A 175 15.34 1.61 21.65
N VAL A 176 14.95 0.64 20.83
CA VAL A 176 13.99 -0.41 21.20
C VAL A 176 14.50 -1.79 20.77
N PRO A 177 14.12 -2.85 21.51
CA PRO A 177 14.39 -4.21 21.08
C PRO A 177 13.76 -4.50 19.72
N GLU A 178 14.48 -5.21 18.86
CA GLU A 178 14.03 -5.53 17.49
C GLU A 178 12.71 -6.34 17.52
N GLU A 179 12.52 -7.16 18.55
CA GLU A 179 11.32 -7.98 18.76
C GLU A 179 10.06 -7.13 19.01
N LEU A 180 10.22 -5.86 19.38
CA LEU A 180 9.09 -4.95 19.56
C LEU A 180 8.59 -4.43 18.19
N LEU A 181 9.51 -4.17 17.27
CA LEU A 181 9.23 -3.67 15.91
C LEU A 181 8.84 -4.78 14.92
N SER A 182 9.15 -6.04 15.24
CA SER A 182 8.75 -7.20 14.43
C SER A 182 7.29 -7.63 14.66
N ARG A 183 6.64 -7.17 15.73
CA ARG A 183 5.25 -7.51 16.10
C ARG A 183 4.23 -6.95 15.11
N GLU A 184 3.00 -7.42 15.22
CA GLU A 184 1.87 -6.81 14.52
C GLU A 184 1.70 -5.34 14.95
N PRO A 185 1.26 -4.44 14.04
CA PRO A 185 1.17 -3.00 14.31
C PRO A 185 0.39 -2.64 15.59
N SER A 186 -0.69 -3.38 15.88
CA SER A 186 -1.52 -3.18 17.08
C SER A 186 -0.75 -3.48 18.38
N ALA A 187 -0.01 -4.59 18.41
CA ALA A 187 0.80 -4.98 19.56
C ALA A 187 2.05 -4.09 19.73
N MET A 188 2.58 -3.59 18.62
CA MET A 188 3.70 -2.65 18.62
C MET A 188 3.30 -1.31 19.27
N GLY A 189 2.15 -0.73 18.88
CA GLY A 189 1.67 0.53 19.44
C GLY A 189 1.46 0.47 20.95
N ALA A 190 0.91 -0.63 21.47
CA ALA A 190 0.77 -0.84 22.91
C ALA A 190 2.13 -0.95 23.63
N GLY A 191 3.11 -1.60 23.00
CA GLY A 191 4.47 -1.72 23.54
C GLY A 191 5.20 -0.37 23.61
N MET A 192 5.07 0.47 22.58
CA MET A 192 5.71 1.78 22.52
C MET A 192 5.15 2.76 23.53
N ARG A 193 3.82 2.81 23.72
CA ARG A 193 3.20 3.70 24.72
C ARG A 193 3.75 3.47 26.13
N ARG A 194 4.01 2.21 26.48
CA ARG A 194 4.59 1.83 27.77
C ARG A 194 6.02 2.34 28.01
N ILE A 195 6.75 2.71 26.96
CA ILE A 195 8.12 3.22 27.07
C ILE A 195 8.10 4.75 27.30
N VAL A 196 7.06 5.43 26.82
CA VAL A 196 6.94 6.89 26.92
C VAL A 196 6.36 7.33 28.27
N ASP A 197 5.53 6.49 28.90
CA ASP A 197 4.93 6.70 30.22
C ASP A 197 5.88 6.37 31.38
#